data_AF-A0ABD2KXZ6-F1
#
_entry.id   AF-A0ABD2KXZ6-F1
#
_cell.length_a   1.000
_cell.length_b   1.000
_cell.length_c   1.000
_cell.angle_alpha   90.00
_cell.angle_beta   90.00
_cell.angle_gamma   90.00
#
_symmetry.space_group_name_H-M   'P 1'
#
loop_
_entity.id
_entity.type
_entity.pdbx_description
1 polymer ?
#
loop_
_entity_poly.entity_id
_entity_poly.type
_entity_poly.pdbx_seq_one_letter_code
_entity_poly.pdbx_strand_id
1 'polypeptide(L)'
;MFSASVPSCSAAKENSDTTFEDDEVQTIFSEKRPRQSIAEALRAKSPWESDGEKTLRMNKRIMEFIAVDLQPLSVVENIGFQRLVTEMQPKYVMPGRKFFTNTLMPQIV
;
A
#
# COMPACT_ATOMS: atom_id res chain seq x y z
N MET A 1 42.42 -0.14 22.71
CA MET A 1 43.61 0.73 22.67
C MET A 1 43.97 0.83 21.19
N PHE A 2 43.78 1.91 20.45
CA PHE A 2 44.19 3.32 20.60
C PHE A 2 43.06 4.21 20.02
N SER A 3 42.48 5.16 20.78
CA SER A 3 42.91 6.55 20.98
C SER A 3 42.90 7.42 19.72
N ALA A 4 41.95 8.36 19.70
CA ALA A 4 41.97 9.75 19.25
C ALA A 4 42.76 10.15 17.99
N SER A 5 42.16 11.02 17.16
CA SER A 5 42.43 12.46 17.23
C SER A 5 41.98 13.16 15.95
N VAL A 6 41.21 14.23 16.14
CA VAL A 6 40.94 15.26 15.12
C VAL A 6 42.24 16.03 14.83
N PRO A 7 42.47 16.49 13.59
CA PRO A 7 43.20 17.72 13.31
C PRO A 7 42.19 18.79 12.86
N SER A 8 41.91 19.81 13.66
CA SER A 8 42.72 21.02 13.91
C SER A 8 42.70 22.01 12.74
N CYS A 9 42.22 23.20 13.09
CA CYS A 9 41.89 24.41 12.32
C CYS A 9 43.07 25.01 11.53
N SER A 10 42.80 25.71 10.41
CA SER A 10 43.33 27.07 10.21
C SER A 10 42.70 27.83 9.03
N ALA A 11 42.06 28.95 9.39
CA ALA A 11 42.10 30.29 8.81
C ALA A 11 41.82 30.55 7.30
N ALA A 12 40.79 31.37 7.05
CA ALA A 12 40.98 32.65 6.34
C ALA A 12 39.80 33.63 6.56
N LYS A 13 40.12 34.73 7.29
CA LYS A 13 39.74 36.15 7.13
C LYS A 13 38.29 36.65 7.38
N GLU A 14 38.16 37.37 8.50
CA GLU A 14 37.54 38.71 8.70
C GLU A 14 37.54 39.62 7.45
N ASN A 15 36.65 40.60 7.20
CA ASN A 15 35.69 41.36 8.00
C ASN A 15 34.80 42.18 7.04
N SER A 16 33.57 42.56 7.41
CA SER A 16 33.03 43.92 7.31
C SER A 16 31.49 43.96 7.40
N ASP A 17 31.01 44.33 8.58
CA ASP A 17 29.99 45.35 8.84
C ASP A 17 29.00 45.71 7.73
N THR A 18 27.74 45.27 7.87
CA THR A 18 26.57 46.18 7.78
C THR A 18 25.35 45.47 8.38
N THR A 19 24.85 45.98 9.49
CA THR A 19 23.47 45.73 9.95
C THR A 19 22.50 46.36 8.95
N PHE A 20 21.46 45.67 8.47
CA PHE A 20 20.10 46.20 8.30
C PHE A 20 19.12 45.06 7.90
N GLU A 21 18.11 44.96 8.76
CA GLU A 21 16.83 44.25 8.84
C GLU A 21 16.31 43.38 7.67
N ASP A 22 15.81 42.21 8.10
CA ASP A 22 14.66 41.41 7.63
C ASP A 22 14.61 40.94 6.17
N ASP A 23 14.79 39.62 5.95
CA ASP A 23 13.79 38.78 5.28
C ASP A 23 14.23 37.30 5.11
N GLU A 24 13.28 36.41 5.36
CA GLU A 24 13.20 34.98 4.95
C GLU A 24 14.20 33.95 5.53
N VAL A 25 13.92 33.50 6.76
CA VAL A 25 14.15 32.08 7.10
C VAL A 25 13.13 31.25 6.31
N GLN A 26 13.53 30.70 5.16
CA GLN A 26 12.74 29.67 4.50
C GLN A 26 12.74 28.42 5.38
N THR A 27 11.69 28.35 6.19
CA THR A 27 11.27 27.19 6.95
C THR A 27 11.21 25.99 5.99
N ILE A 28 12.03 24.98 6.30
CA ILE A 28 11.82 23.63 5.82
C ILE A 28 10.41 23.23 6.26
N PHE A 29 9.42 23.40 5.38
CA PHE A 29 8.06 22.91 5.57
C PHE A 29 8.12 21.38 5.54
N SER A 30 8.46 20.80 6.68
CA SER A 30 8.10 19.42 6.98
C SER A 30 6.57 19.44 7.09
N GLU A 31 5.90 19.21 5.96
CA GLU A 31 4.47 18.94 5.92
C GLU A 31 4.21 17.85 6.95
N LYS A 32 3.65 18.27 8.09
CA LYS A 32 3.28 17.37 9.18
C LYS A 32 2.18 16.48 8.62
N ARG A 33 2.58 15.32 8.09
CA ARG A 33 1.65 14.25 7.74
C ARG A 33 0.73 14.06 8.95
N PRO A 34 -0.59 14.27 8.79
CA PRO A 34 -1.50 14.15 9.91
C PRO A 34 -1.29 12.77 10.54
N ARG A 35 -1.02 12.75 11.85
CA ARG A 35 -0.83 11.50 12.58
C ARG A 35 -2.15 10.75 12.57
N GLN A 36 -2.22 9.67 11.81
CA GLN A 36 -3.37 8.79 11.77
C GLN A 36 -3.53 8.14 13.14
N SER A 37 -4.77 8.03 13.62
CA SER A 37 -5.04 7.23 14.82
C SER A 37 -4.77 5.74 14.53
N ILE A 38 -4.41 4.98 15.56
CA ILE A 38 -4.23 3.52 15.43
C ILE A 38 -5.51 2.87 14.86
N ALA A 39 -6.68 3.36 15.28
CA ALA A 39 -7.97 2.88 14.77
C ALA A 39 -8.14 3.12 13.26
N GLU A 40 -7.73 4.27 12.74
CA GLU A 40 -7.78 4.56 11.31
C GLU A 40 -6.80 3.70 10.51
N ALA A 41 -5.57 3.51 11.01
CA ALA A 41 -4.60 2.64 10.36
C ALA A 41 -5.10 1.20 10.23
N LEU A 42 -5.77 0.69 11.27
CA LEU A 42 -6.38 -0.65 11.25
C LEU A 42 -7.55 -0.75 10.26
N ARG A 43 -8.43 0.26 10.22
CA ARG A 43 -9.53 0.33 9.24
C ARG A 43 -8.99 0.43 7.82
N ALA A 44 -7.92 1.20 7.60
CA ALA A 44 -7.30 1.32 6.29
C ALA A 44 -6.76 -0.03 5.79
N LYS A 45 -6.38 -0.94 6.70
CA LYS A 45 -5.89 -2.29 6.40
C LYS A 45 -6.97 -3.37 6.47
N SER A 46 -8.22 -3.04 6.80
CA SER A 46 -9.27 -4.04 6.90
C SER A 46 -9.54 -4.71 5.54
N PRO A 47 -9.84 -6.02 5.51
CA PRO A 47 -10.35 -6.67 4.32
C PRO A 47 -11.63 -5.99 3.81
N TRP A 48 -11.91 -6.17 2.53
CA TRP A 48 -13.20 -5.77 1.97
C TRP A 48 -14.33 -6.63 2.53
N GLU A 49 -15.51 -6.04 2.61
CA GLU A 49 -16.74 -6.74 2.96
C GLU A 49 -17.08 -7.79 1.91
N SER A 50 -17.61 -8.94 2.33
CA SER A 50 -17.99 -10.06 1.46
C SER A 50 -18.97 -9.64 0.37
N ASP A 51 -19.95 -8.82 0.75
CA ASP A 51 -21.05 -8.38 -0.11
C ASP A 51 -20.82 -6.98 -0.68
N GLY A 52 -19.65 -6.40 -0.44
CA GLY A 52 -19.27 -5.10 -0.96
C GLY A 52 -19.10 -5.12 -2.47
N GLU A 53 -19.48 -4.03 -3.13
CA GLU A 53 -19.40 -3.84 -4.59
C GLU A 53 -18.00 -4.18 -5.15
N LYS A 54 -16.92 -3.85 -4.43
CA LYS A 54 -15.54 -4.17 -4.84
C LYS A 54 -15.26 -5.67 -4.86
N THR A 55 -15.74 -6.39 -3.85
CA THR A 55 -15.60 -7.84 -3.73
C THR A 55 -16.42 -8.54 -4.81
N LEU A 56 -17.67 -8.13 -5.00
CA LEU A 56 -18.54 -8.65 -6.05
C LEU A 56 -17.96 -8.41 -7.44
N ARG A 57 -17.38 -7.22 -7.68
CA ARG A 57 -16.71 -6.92 -8.95
C ARG A 57 -15.50 -7.81 -9.19
N MET A 58 -14.65 -8.03 -8.17
CA MET A 58 -13.51 -8.94 -8.28
C MET A 58 -13.96 -10.38 -8.53
N ASN A 59 -14.97 -10.85 -7.80
CA ASN A 59 -15.58 -12.17 -7.97
C ASN A 59 -16.07 -12.40 -9.41
N LYS A 60 -16.75 -11.41 -10.00
CA LYS A 60 -17.20 -11.47 -11.40
C LYS A 60 -16.04 -11.57 -12.37
N ARG A 61 -14.99 -10.77 -12.20
CA ARG A 61 -13.78 -10.84 -13.06
C ARG A 61 -13.06 -12.18 -12.97
N ILE A 62 -12.97 -12.77 -11.77
CA ILE A 62 -12.38 -14.10 -11.61
C ILE A 62 -13.25 -15.17 -12.30
N MET A 63 -14.58 -15.06 -12.18
CA MET A 63 -15.48 -16.01 -12.85
C MET A 63 -15.46 -15.86 -14.38
N GLU A 64 -15.34 -14.63 -14.89
CA GLU A 64 -15.09 -14.36 -16.31
C GLU A 64 -13.77 -14.97 -16.77
N PHE A 65 -12.68 -14.80 -16.03
CA PHE A 65 -11.39 -15.44 -16.30
C PHE A 65 -11.54 -16.96 -16.42
N ILE A 66 -12.27 -17.59 -15.49
CA ILE A 66 -12.50 -19.03 -15.52
C ILE A 66 -13.29 -19.45 -16.77
N ALA A 67 -14.33 -18.70 -17.12
CA ALA A 67 -15.19 -19.01 -18.26
C ALA A 67 -14.50 -18.78 -19.62
N VAL A 68 -13.78 -17.67 -19.77
CA VAL A 68 -13.10 -17.28 -21.02
C VAL A 68 -11.89 -18.18 -21.28
N ASP A 69 -11.07 -18.44 -20.26
CA ASP A 69 -9.83 -19.21 -20.40
C ASP A 69 -10.03 -20.72 -20.14
N LEU A 70 -11.28 -21.16 -20.06
CA LEU A 70 -11.70 -22.56 -19.84
C LEU A 70 -10.98 -23.22 -18.65
N GLN A 71 -10.73 -22.45 -17.58
CA GLN A 71 -10.02 -22.94 -16.41
C GLN A 71 -10.93 -23.82 -15.54
N PRO A 72 -10.38 -24.83 -14.84
CA PRO A 72 -11.14 -25.55 -13.86
C PRO A 72 -11.47 -24.65 -12.66
N LEU A 73 -12.67 -24.80 -12.11
CA LEU A 73 -13.10 -24.08 -10.90
C LEU A 73 -12.21 -24.30 -9.68
N SER A 74 -11.37 -25.35 -9.66
CA SER A 74 -10.38 -25.58 -8.61
C SER A 74 -9.26 -24.54 -8.59
N VAL A 75 -9.11 -23.72 -9.64
CA VAL A 75 -8.07 -22.69 -9.72
C VAL A 75 -8.14 -21.69 -8.55
N VAL A 76 -9.35 -21.38 -8.06
CA VAL A 76 -9.56 -20.48 -6.92
C VAL A 76 -9.04 -21.05 -5.59
N GLU A 77 -8.85 -22.37 -5.52
CA GLU A 77 -8.32 -23.06 -4.33
C GLU A 77 -6.80 -23.31 -4.45
N ASN A 78 -6.20 -23.01 -5.61
CA ASN A 78 -4.77 -23.19 -5.83
C ASN A 78 -3.95 -22.15 -5.08
N ILE A 79 -2.98 -22.61 -4.29
CA ILE A 79 -2.12 -21.77 -3.45
C ILE A 79 -1.38 -20.70 -4.27
N GLY A 80 -0.86 -21.07 -5.45
CA GLY A 80 -0.14 -20.13 -6.32
C GLY A 80 -1.03 -18.99 -6.82
N PHE A 81 -2.27 -19.30 -7.20
CA PHE A 81 -3.25 -18.32 -7.66
C PHE A 81 -3.70 -17.41 -6.52
N GLN A 82 -3.97 -17.96 -5.34
CA GLN A 82 -4.33 -17.18 -4.15
C GLN A 82 -3.22 -16.20 -3.75
N ARG A 83 -1.96 -16.63 -3.79
CA ARG A 83 -0.81 -15.75 -3.52
C ARG A 83 -0.72 -14.61 -4.52
N LEU A 84 -0.87 -14.92 -5.82
CA LEU A 84 -0.87 -13.92 -6.88
C LEU A 84 -1.97 -12.86 -6.67
N VAL A 85 -3.21 -13.30 -6.42
CA VAL A 85 -4.34 -12.39 -6.17
C VAL A 85 -4.14 -11.58 -4.89
N THR A 86 -3.60 -12.20 -3.83
CA THR A 86 -3.31 -11.49 -2.56
C THR A 86 -2.25 -10.41 -2.75
N GLU A 87 -1.22 -10.64 -3.57
CA GLU A 87 -0.20 -9.66 -3.88
C GLU A 87 -0.78 -8.47 -4.67
N MET A 88 -1.62 -8.75 -5.67
CA MET A 88 -2.25 -7.70 -6.48
C MET A 88 -3.31 -6.93 -5.69
N GLN A 89 -4.10 -7.62 -4.86
CA GLN A 89 -5.19 -7.04 -4.11
C GLN A 89 -5.26 -7.61 -2.68
N PRO A 90 -4.46 -7.07 -1.74
CA PRO A 90 -4.33 -7.64 -0.38
C PRO A 90 -5.57 -7.50 0.49
N LYS A 91 -6.53 -6.65 0.08
CA LYS A 91 -7.80 -6.45 0.80
C LYS A 91 -8.89 -7.42 0.37
N TYR A 92 -8.71 -8.13 -0.74
CA TYR A 92 -9.72 -9.05 -1.25
C TYR A 92 -9.57 -10.42 -0.59
N VAL A 93 -10.69 -10.95 -0.09
CA VAL A 93 -10.75 -12.30 0.48
C VAL A 93 -11.38 -13.21 -0.56
N MET A 94 -10.61 -14.17 -1.05
CA MET A 94 -11.07 -15.08 -2.11
C MET A 94 -12.14 -16.05 -1.59
N PRO A 95 -13.34 -16.11 -2.19
CA PRO A 95 -14.35 -17.11 -1.87
C PRO A 95 -13.89 -18.51 -2.29
N GLY A 96 -14.40 -19.52 -1.60
CA GLY A 96 -14.16 -20.92 -1.98
C GLY A 96 -14.92 -21.31 -3.26
N ARG A 97 -14.52 -22.44 -3.85
CA ARG A 97 -15.08 -22.93 -5.12
C ARG A 97 -16.60 -23.05 -5.12
N LYS A 98 -17.19 -23.51 -4.00
CA LYS A 98 -18.65 -23.68 -3.85
C LYS A 98 -19.43 -22.39 -4.11
N PHE A 99 -18.87 -21.24 -3.72
CA PHE A 99 -19.48 -19.93 -3.97
C PHE A 99 -19.52 -19.63 -5.47
N PHE A 100 -18.40 -19.85 -6.17
CA PHE A 100 -18.33 -19.68 -7.62
C PHE A 100 -19.31 -20.62 -8.34
N THR A 101 -19.42 -21.88 -7.91
CA THR A 101 -20.35 -22.85 -8.51
C THR A 101 -21.82 -22.49 -8.28
N ASN A 102 -22.21 -22.21 -7.03
CA ASN A 102 -23.63 -22.11 -6.67
C ASN A 102 -24.20 -20.70 -6.86
N THR A 103 -23.36 -19.67 -6.75
CA THR A 103 -23.82 -18.28 -6.70
C THR A 103 -23.45 -17.51 -7.96
N LEU A 104 -22.21 -17.62 -8.44
CA LEU A 104 -21.72 -16.80 -9.56
C LEU A 104 -21.95 -17.43 -10.93
N MET A 105 -21.75 -18.74 -11.08
CA MET A 105 -21.91 -19.43 -12.35
C MET A 105 -23.31 -19.21 -12.97
N PRO A 106 -24.42 -19.28 -12.22
CA PRO A 106 -25.75 -19.02 -12.80
C PRO A 106 -25.99 -17.57 -13.26
N GLN A 107 -25.12 -16.63 -12.90
CA GLN A 107 -25.27 -15.21 -13.26
C GLN A 107 -24.54 -14.83 -14.55
N ILE A 108 -23.66 -15.70 -15.04
CA ILE A 108 -22.81 -15.45 -16.21
C ILE A 108 -23.26 -16.25 -17.43
N VAL A 109 -23.88 -17.42 -17.21
CA VAL A 109 -24.46 -18.27 -18.26
C VAL A 109 -25.88 -17.81 -18.59
#